data_AF-A0A3L9M3M5-F1
#
_entry.id   AF-A0A3L9M3M5-F1
#
_cell.length_a   1.000
_cell.length_b   1.000
_cell.length_c   1.000
_cell.angle_alpha   90.00
_cell.angle_beta   90.00
_cell.angle_gamma   90.00
#
_symmetry.space_group_name_H-M   'P 1'
#
loop_
_entity.id
_entity.type
_entity.pdbx_description
1 polymer ?
#
loop_
_entity_poly.entity_id
_entity_poly.type
_entity_poly.pdbx_seq_one_letter_code
_entity_poly.pdbx_strand_id
1 'polypeptide(L)'
;MIKRFLLATSLFTSSINIAQAQQTIIDNVTFDDNTILVGMAADYNSDKSYEKYNFFINDVKSINGVKLNLEHGYELDNKVTDANHFMIYAIKNRKVVDQWLVNPRLYNIFNNGIAYSFDADKLENIAKQFPFEYAIELKTFKTEKEYLKAKKAIELDQKVFLLYEPVFDYEGTFEVSIKKDEKFKTPAEAEAYLRELVKPTTKKNVIITYALNEKNLMDPSQMTMIIAGPEDVYKKIKIVGHEKSEWKPEIFEATLVRKK
;
A
#
# COMPACT_ATOMS: atom_id res chain seq x y z
N MET A 1 55.29 -17.26 -63.94
CA MET A 1 53.84 -17.50 -63.74
C MET A 1 53.61 -17.90 -62.29
N ILE A 2 53.08 -17.00 -61.47
CA ILE A 2 52.83 -17.21 -60.04
C ILE A 2 51.42 -17.80 -59.90
N LYS A 3 51.32 -19.02 -59.35
CA LYS A 3 50.06 -19.66 -58.97
C LYS A 3 49.53 -18.96 -57.70
N ARG A 4 48.36 -18.33 -57.78
CA ARG A 4 47.63 -17.80 -56.62
C ARG A 4 46.69 -18.89 -56.09
N PHE A 5 46.93 -19.32 -54.85
CA PHE A 5 45.99 -20.09 -54.04
C PHE A 5 44.85 -19.17 -53.58
N LEU A 6 43.60 -19.59 -53.79
CA LEU A 6 42.42 -19.02 -53.16
C LEU A 6 42.24 -19.71 -51.80
N LEU A 7 42.35 -18.96 -50.69
CA LEU A 7 41.84 -19.39 -49.40
C LEU A 7 40.41 -18.85 -49.27
N ALA A 8 39.44 -19.75 -49.19
CA ALA A 8 38.07 -19.42 -48.81
C ALA A 8 37.95 -19.56 -47.28
N THR A 9 37.85 -18.43 -46.58
CA THR A 9 37.54 -18.40 -45.14
C THR A 9 36.03 -18.27 -44.97
N SER A 10 35.35 -19.40 -44.69
CA SER A 10 33.97 -19.39 -44.23
C SER A 10 33.94 -19.10 -42.73
N LEU A 11 33.59 -17.86 -42.35
CA LEU A 11 33.23 -17.52 -40.98
C LEU A 11 31.83 -18.08 -40.68
N PHE A 12 31.77 -19.19 -39.97
CA PHE A 12 30.57 -19.62 -39.26
C PHE A 12 30.37 -18.70 -38.06
N THR A 13 29.50 -17.70 -38.18
CA THR A 13 28.95 -17.01 -37.00
C THR A 13 27.81 -17.87 -36.47
N SER A 14 28.15 -18.80 -35.57
CA SER A 14 27.16 -19.42 -34.68
C SER A 14 26.61 -18.33 -33.77
N SER A 15 25.42 -17.81 -34.09
CA SER A 15 24.61 -17.03 -33.18
C SER A 15 24.19 -17.92 -32.02
N ILE A 16 24.93 -17.83 -30.91
CA ILE A 16 24.50 -18.36 -29.63
C ILE A 16 23.33 -17.48 -29.19
N ASN A 17 22.10 -17.88 -29.55
CA ASN A 17 20.90 -17.40 -28.89
C ASN A 17 20.94 -17.93 -27.46
N ILE A 18 21.61 -17.21 -26.56
CA ILE A 18 21.34 -17.35 -25.13
C ILE A 18 19.92 -16.81 -24.96
N ALA A 19 18.93 -17.70 -24.99
CA ALA A 19 17.59 -17.36 -24.54
C ALA A 19 17.74 -16.91 -23.08
N GLN A 20 17.78 -15.60 -22.84
CA GLN A 20 17.55 -15.10 -21.49
C GLN A 20 16.18 -15.61 -21.08
N ALA A 21 16.12 -16.34 -19.96
CA ALA A 21 14.86 -16.79 -19.41
C ALA A 21 13.96 -15.57 -19.25
N GLN A 22 12.78 -15.63 -19.84
CA GLN A 22 11.81 -14.55 -19.83
C GLN A 22 11.36 -14.34 -18.39
N GLN A 23 11.77 -13.21 -17.80
CA GLN A 23 11.47 -12.89 -16.41
C GLN A 23 10.04 -12.39 -16.30
N THR A 24 9.33 -12.88 -15.30
CA THR A 24 7.96 -12.46 -14.99
C THR A 24 7.91 -11.78 -13.64
N ILE A 25 6.97 -10.86 -13.51
CA ILE A 25 6.83 -10.04 -12.30
C ILE A 25 6.52 -10.94 -11.08
N ILE A 26 5.90 -12.10 -11.33
CA ILE A 26 5.45 -13.05 -10.30
C ILE A 26 6.46 -14.16 -10.00
N ASP A 27 7.69 -14.12 -10.55
CA ASP A 27 8.68 -15.20 -10.38
C ASP A 27 9.08 -15.46 -8.92
N ASN A 28 8.99 -14.44 -8.07
CA ASN A 28 9.38 -14.53 -6.66
C ASN A 28 8.25 -15.00 -5.73
N VAL A 29 7.06 -15.26 -6.27
CA VAL A 29 5.89 -15.68 -5.48
C VAL A 29 5.62 -17.16 -5.67
N THR A 30 5.46 -17.86 -4.53
CA THR A 30 4.99 -19.25 -4.53
C THR A 30 3.46 -19.26 -4.53
N PHE A 31 2.88 -19.78 -5.61
CA PHE A 31 1.44 -19.96 -5.73
C PHE A 31 1.03 -21.36 -5.26
N ASP A 32 0.09 -21.42 -4.32
CA ASP A 32 -0.55 -22.64 -3.84
C ASP A 32 -2.08 -22.49 -3.87
N ASP A 33 -2.81 -23.51 -3.41
CA ASP A 33 -4.27 -23.56 -3.45
C ASP A 33 -4.96 -22.46 -2.60
N ASN A 34 -4.21 -21.71 -1.79
CA ASN A 34 -4.72 -20.58 -1.01
C ASN A 34 -4.26 -19.21 -1.54
N THR A 35 -3.57 -19.19 -2.69
CA THR A 35 -3.11 -17.95 -3.32
C THR A 35 -4.06 -17.55 -4.45
N ILE A 36 -4.41 -16.27 -4.47
CA ILE A 36 -5.20 -15.63 -5.51
C ILE A 36 -4.28 -14.64 -6.24
N LEU A 37 -4.34 -14.63 -7.56
CA LEU A 37 -3.78 -13.57 -8.38
C LEU A 37 -4.93 -12.71 -8.92
N VAL A 38 -4.93 -11.42 -8.59
CA VAL A 38 -6.02 -10.51 -8.96
C VAL A 38 -5.44 -9.23 -9.55
N GLY A 39 -6.02 -8.80 -10.67
CA GLY A 39 -5.75 -7.51 -11.28
C GLY A 39 -6.92 -6.57 -11.01
N MET A 40 -6.64 -5.40 -10.48
CA MET A 40 -7.64 -4.41 -10.08
C MET A 40 -7.22 -3.00 -10.50
N ALA A 41 -8.07 -2.35 -11.29
CA ALA A 41 -8.04 -0.90 -11.44
C ALA A 41 -8.30 -0.23 -10.10
N ALA A 42 -7.65 0.90 -9.81
CA ALA A 42 -7.95 1.67 -8.61
C ALA A 42 -9.41 2.21 -8.60
N ASP A 43 -10.00 2.33 -7.41
CA ASP A 43 -11.38 2.82 -7.22
C ASP A 43 -11.53 4.32 -7.50
N TYR A 44 -10.47 5.10 -7.29
CA TYR A 44 -10.39 6.52 -7.66
C TYR A 44 -10.15 6.75 -9.16
N ASN A 45 -10.06 5.69 -9.99
CA ASN A 45 -9.98 5.81 -11.45
C ASN A 45 -11.32 6.30 -12.02
N SER A 46 -11.52 7.62 -12.00
CA SER A 46 -12.79 8.28 -12.32
C SER A 46 -13.32 8.00 -13.74
N ASP A 47 -12.45 7.75 -14.71
CA ASP A 47 -12.85 7.44 -16.10
C ASP A 47 -13.02 5.93 -16.36
N LYS A 48 -12.75 5.09 -15.34
CA LYS A 48 -12.87 3.62 -15.38
C LYS A 48 -12.08 2.95 -16.50
N SER A 49 -11.11 3.64 -17.10
CA SER A 49 -10.40 3.20 -18.30
C SER A 49 -9.63 1.88 -18.13
N TYR A 50 -9.35 1.48 -16.90
CA TYR A 50 -8.64 0.24 -16.59
C TYR A 50 -9.53 -0.89 -16.04
N GLU A 51 -10.83 -0.66 -15.82
CA GLU A 51 -11.74 -1.74 -15.37
C GLU A 51 -11.76 -2.91 -16.36
N LYS A 52 -11.55 -2.65 -17.66
CA LYS A 52 -11.45 -3.68 -18.71
C LYS A 52 -10.29 -4.67 -18.52
N TYR A 53 -9.30 -4.33 -17.69
CA TYR A 53 -8.15 -5.19 -17.39
C TYR A 53 -8.36 -5.99 -16.09
N ASN A 54 -9.46 -5.81 -15.37
CA ASN A 54 -9.70 -6.53 -14.12
C ASN A 54 -9.78 -8.04 -14.34
N PHE A 55 -9.08 -8.80 -13.50
CA PHE A 55 -9.11 -10.26 -13.55
C PHE A 55 -9.00 -10.90 -12.17
N PHE A 56 -9.47 -12.14 -12.01
CA PHE A 56 -9.40 -12.90 -10.75
C PHE A 56 -9.13 -14.37 -11.01
N ILE A 57 -8.00 -14.87 -10.51
CA ILE A 57 -7.57 -16.27 -10.66
C ILE A 57 -7.26 -16.84 -9.28
N ASN A 58 -7.90 -17.95 -8.92
CA ASN A 58 -7.79 -18.57 -7.59
C ASN A 58 -7.38 -20.05 -7.64
N ASP A 59 -6.76 -20.49 -8.74
CA ASP A 59 -6.19 -21.82 -8.85
C ASP A 59 -4.79 -21.76 -9.47
N VAL A 60 -3.88 -22.58 -8.94
CA VAL A 60 -2.45 -22.57 -9.31
C VAL A 60 -2.22 -22.89 -10.78
N LYS A 61 -3.04 -23.77 -11.36
CA LYS A 61 -2.90 -24.21 -12.76
C LYS A 61 -3.15 -23.05 -13.71
N SER A 62 -4.22 -22.29 -13.49
CA SER A 62 -4.55 -21.10 -14.29
C SER A 62 -3.53 -19.99 -14.08
N ILE A 63 -3.05 -19.76 -12.86
CA ILE A 63 -1.98 -18.78 -12.58
C ILE A 63 -0.71 -19.12 -13.38
N ASN A 64 -0.28 -20.38 -13.34
CA ASN A 64 0.86 -20.84 -14.14
C ASN A 64 0.61 -20.71 -15.65
N GLY A 65 -0.63 -20.89 -16.09
CA GLY A 65 -1.04 -20.73 -17.49
C GLY A 65 -0.92 -19.29 -18.01
N VAL A 66 -1.11 -18.28 -17.15
CA VAL A 66 -1.02 -16.86 -17.53
C VAL A 66 0.33 -16.21 -17.20
N LYS A 67 1.27 -16.95 -16.61
CA LYS A 67 2.53 -16.41 -16.10
C LYS A 67 3.33 -15.63 -17.16
N LEU A 68 3.41 -16.14 -18.39
CA LEU A 68 4.10 -15.47 -19.51
C LEU A 68 3.38 -14.20 -20.00
N ASN A 69 2.08 -14.04 -19.71
CA ASN A 69 1.38 -12.78 -19.96
C ASN A 69 1.84 -11.66 -19.01
N LEU A 70 2.58 -11.99 -17.95
CA LEU A 70 3.08 -11.07 -16.93
C LEU A 70 4.62 -10.91 -16.98
N GLU A 71 5.22 -11.23 -18.13
CA GLU A 71 6.61 -10.88 -18.40
C GLU A 71 6.78 -9.37 -18.53
N HIS A 72 7.95 -8.89 -18.12
CA HIS A 72 8.38 -7.52 -18.39
C HIS A 72 9.54 -7.52 -19.38
N GLY A 73 9.66 -6.44 -20.15
CA GLY A 73 10.74 -6.24 -21.09
C GLY A 73 11.96 -5.60 -20.44
N TYR A 74 12.64 -4.74 -21.20
CA TYR A 74 13.82 -4.01 -20.77
C TYR A 74 13.48 -2.95 -19.70
N GLU A 75 14.48 -2.65 -18.86
CA GLU A 75 14.41 -1.59 -17.84
C GLU A 75 14.27 -0.22 -18.49
N LEU A 76 13.46 0.65 -17.88
CA LEU A 76 13.22 2.02 -18.33
C LEU A 76 13.96 3.01 -17.44
N ASP A 77 14.65 3.97 -18.05
CA ASP A 77 15.40 5.01 -17.33
C ASP A 77 14.51 5.94 -16.48
N ASN A 78 13.24 6.11 -16.88
CA ASN A 78 12.32 7.05 -16.23
C ASN A 78 11.27 6.31 -15.39
N LYS A 79 11.20 6.65 -14.10
CA LYS A 79 10.19 6.16 -13.16
C LYS A 79 8.93 7.01 -13.20
N VAL A 80 8.23 7.01 -14.34
CA VAL A 80 6.95 7.73 -14.46
C VAL A 80 5.81 6.81 -14.03
N THR A 81 5.07 7.23 -13.02
CA THR A 81 3.81 6.61 -12.59
C THR A 81 2.63 7.44 -13.10
N ASP A 82 1.59 6.78 -13.59
CA ASP A 82 0.30 7.42 -13.86
C ASP A 82 -0.46 7.55 -12.52
N ALA A 83 -1.18 8.66 -12.37
CA ALA A 83 -2.05 8.87 -11.21
C ALA A 83 -3.14 7.80 -11.17
N ASN A 84 -3.68 7.44 -12.34
CA ASN A 84 -4.50 6.25 -12.48
C ASN A 84 -3.55 5.08 -12.73
N HIS A 85 -3.43 4.15 -11.79
CA HIS A 85 -2.66 2.93 -12.01
C HIS A 85 -3.52 1.69 -11.83
N PHE A 86 -3.02 0.59 -12.38
CA PHE A 86 -3.62 -0.74 -12.24
C PHE A 86 -2.71 -1.57 -11.34
N MET A 87 -3.30 -2.24 -10.36
CA MET A 87 -2.53 -3.07 -9.43
C MET A 87 -2.78 -4.54 -9.72
N ILE A 88 -1.71 -5.32 -9.76
CA ILE A 88 -1.78 -6.78 -9.70
C ILE A 88 -1.37 -7.17 -8.29
N TYR A 89 -2.17 -7.99 -7.62
CA TYR A 89 -1.90 -8.48 -6.28
C TYR A 89 -1.80 -10.00 -6.28
N ALA A 90 -0.79 -10.51 -5.59
CA ALA A 90 -0.82 -11.86 -5.06
C ALA A 90 -1.39 -11.79 -3.64
N ILE A 91 -2.45 -12.55 -3.38
CA ILE A 91 -3.18 -12.51 -2.11
C ILE A 91 -3.22 -13.90 -1.53
N LYS A 92 -2.86 -14.04 -0.25
CA LYS A 92 -2.95 -15.29 0.50
C LYS A 92 -3.60 -15.04 1.85
N ASN A 93 -4.56 -15.87 2.23
CA ASN A 93 -5.31 -15.71 3.48
C ASN A 93 -5.89 -14.30 3.66
N ARG A 94 -6.42 -13.72 2.57
CA ARG A 94 -7.01 -12.37 2.51
C ARG A 94 -6.01 -11.22 2.74
N LYS A 95 -4.71 -11.47 2.65
CA LYS A 95 -3.65 -10.46 2.79
C LYS A 95 -2.81 -10.41 1.52
N VAL A 96 -2.41 -9.20 1.13
CA VAL A 96 -1.44 -9.00 0.05
C VAL A 96 -0.11 -9.60 0.49
N VAL A 97 0.42 -10.54 -0.30
CA VAL A 97 1.78 -11.10 -0.12
C VAL A 97 2.78 -10.51 -1.10
N ASP A 98 2.30 -10.04 -2.25
CA ASP A 98 3.09 -9.27 -3.21
C ASP A 98 2.17 -8.43 -4.09
N GLN A 99 2.71 -7.37 -4.69
CA GLN A 99 1.95 -6.46 -5.53
C GLN A 99 2.82 -5.76 -6.58
N TRP A 100 2.22 -5.49 -7.74
CA TRP A 100 2.89 -4.83 -8.86
C TRP A 100 2.01 -3.72 -9.41
N LEU A 101 2.63 -2.56 -9.61
CA LEU A 101 1.99 -1.38 -10.20
C LEU A 101 2.22 -1.40 -11.71
N VAL A 102 1.14 -1.49 -12.46
CA VAL A 102 1.12 -1.38 -13.93
C VAL A 102 0.56 -0.02 -14.31
N ASN A 103 1.19 0.63 -15.29
CA ASN A 103 0.66 1.82 -15.95
C ASN A 103 0.31 1.47 -17.41
N PRO A 104 -0.91 0.99 -17.70
CA PRO A 104 -1.26 0.56 -19.06
C PRO A 104 -1.03 1.64 -20.13
N ARG A 105 -1.34 2.92 -19.84
CA ARG A 105 -1.11 4.05 -20.77
C ARG A 105 0.36 4.35 -21.02
N LEU A 106 1.22 4.08 -20.04
CA LEU A 106 2.65 4.36 -20.11
C LEU A 106 3.46 3.12 -20.53
N TYR A 107 2.79 2.00 -20.83
CA TYR A 107 3.40 0.73 -21.24
C TYR A 107 4.53 0.29 -20.31
N ASN A 108 4.32 0.43 -19.01
CA ASN A 108 5.31 0.06 -18.01
C ASN A 108 4.71 -0.67 -16.82
N ILE A 109 5.57 -1.44 -16.15
CA ILE A 109 5.29 -2.08 -14.86
C ILE A 109 6.45 -1.87 -13.90
N PHE A 110 6.14 -1.72 -12.62
CA PHE A 110 7.13 -1.66 -11.55
C PHE A 110 7.33 -3.04 -10.94
N ASN A 111 8.57 -3.49 -10.93
CA ASN A 111 9.03 -4.70 -10.25
C ASN A 111 10.16 -4.30 -9.29
N ASN A 112 9.98 -4.50 -7.99
CA ASN A 112 10.95 -4.10 -6.95
C ASN A 112 11.40 -2.62 -7.03
N GLY A 113 10.49 -1.71 -7.40
CA GLY A 113 10.78 -0.28 -7.50
C GLY A 113 11.58 0.16 -8.74
N ILE A 114 11.82 -0.77 -9.67
CA ILE A 114 12.41 -0.54 -10.99
C ILE A 114 11.29 -0.60 -12.03
N ALA A 115 11.28 0.35 -12.97
CA ALA A 115 10.30 0.40 -14.05
C ALA A 115 10.83 -0.43 -15.24
N TYR A 116 9.98 -1.28 -15.81
CA TYR A 116 10.27 -2.07 -17.00
C TYR A 116 9.19 -1.82 -18.05
N SER A 117 9.55 -1.97 -19.33
CA SER A 117 8.56 -1.98 -20.42
C SER A 117 7.58 -3.14 -20.24
N PHE A 118 6.31 -2.88 -20.54
CA PHE A 118 5.23 -3.86 -20.34
C PHE A 118 4.15 -3.70 -21.41
N ASP A 119 3.77 -4.82 -22.01
CA ASP A 119 2.69 -4.89 -23.00
C ASP A 119 1.33 -5.04 -22.30
N ALA A 120 0.60 -3.94 -22.19
CA ALA A 120 -0.69 -3.89 -21.50
C ALA A 120 -1.78 -4.74 -22.18
N ASP A 121 -1.66 -5.08 -23.47
CA ASP A 121 -2.63 -5.91 -24.17
C ASP A 121 -2.64 -7.35 -23.63
N LYS A 122 -1.54 -7.78 -23.01
CA LYS A 122 -1.48 -9.05 -22.29
C LYS A 122 -2.43 -9.11 -21.10
N LEU A 123 -2.71 -7.99 -20.43
CA LEU A 123 -3.71 -7.93 -19.36
C LEU A 123 -5.11 -8.15 -19.91
N GLU A 124 -5.42 -7.62 -21.09
CA GLU A 124 -6.73 -7.83 -21.72
C GLU A 124 -6.97 -9.31 -22.04
N ASN A 125 -5.91 -10.03 -22.45
CA ASN A 125 -5.99 -11.47 -22.68
C ASN A 125 -6.29 -12.25 -21.39
N ILE A 126 -5.68 -11.86 -20.27
CA ILE A 126 -5.99 -12.46 -18.96
C ILE A 126 -7.43 -12.13 -18.55
N ALA A 127 -7.84 -10.86 -18.64
CA ALA A 127 -9.16 -10.38 -18.26
C ALA A 127 -10.29 -11.02 -19.08
N LYS A 128 -10.07 -11.32 -20.36
CA LYS A 128 -11.02 -12.06 -21.20
C LYS A 128 -11.26 -13.49 -20.71
N GLN A 129 -10.22 -14.14 -20.18
CA GLN A 129 -10.31 -15.51 -19.66
C GLN A 129 -10.85 -15.55 -18.24
N PHE A 130 -10.51 -14.56 -17.42
CA PHE A 130 -10.81 -14.51 -16.00
C PHE A 130 -11.47 -13.18 -15.60
N PRO A 131 -12.59 -12.79 -16.22
CA PRO A 131 -13.20 -11.48 -15.99
C PRO A 131 -13.61 -11.31 -14.53
N PHE A 132 -13.49 -10.09 -14.03
CA PHE A 132 -13.71 -9.82 -12.62
C PHE A 132 -14.33 -8.45 -12.36
N GLU A 133 -15.34 -8.45 -11.51
CA GLU A 133 -15.87 -7.24 -10.90
C GLU A 133 -15.79 -7.34 -9.38
N TYR A 134 -15.53 -6.20 -8.75
CA TYR A 134 -15.42 -6.12 -7.31
C TYR A 134 -16.15 -4.92 -6.73
N ALA A 135 -16.32 -4.95 -5.42
CA ALA A 135 -16.80 -3.85 -4.60
C ALA A 135 -15.85 -3.63 -3.43
N ILE A 136 -15.69 -2.38 -3.02
CA ILE A 136 -15.01 -2.00 -1.79
C ILE A 136 -16.07 -1.63 -0.77
N GLU A 137 -16.00 -2.23 0.41
CA GLU A 137 -16.85 -1.92 1.55
C GLU A 137 -15.96 -1.41 2.69
N LEU A 138 -16.27 -0.21 3.19
CA LEU A 138 -15.66 0.34 4.40
C LEU A 138 -16.52 -0.03 5.61
N LYS A 139 -15.91 -0.63 6.62
CA LYS A 139 -16.54 -0.88 7.92
C LYS A 139 -15.81 -0.14 9.01
N THR A 140 -16.55 0.63 9.80
CA THR A 140 -16.01 1.39 10.93
C THR A 140 -16.26 0.68 12.25
N PHE A 141 -15.30 0.74 13.16
CA PHE A 141 -15.37 0.17 14.50
C PHE A 141 -14.94 1.22 15.53
N LYS A 142 -15.49 1.14 16.75
CA LYS A 142 -15.09 2.01 17.86
C LYS A 142 -13.98 1.42 18.71
N THR A 143 -13.84 0.10 18.71
CA THR A 143 -12.87 -0.61 19.55
C THR A 143 -12.33 -1.86 18.86
N GLU A 144 -11.12 -2.27 19.23
CA GLU A 144 -10.54 -3.54 18.78
C GLU A 144 -11.43 -4.74 19.15
N LYS A 145 -12.03 -4.73 20.33
CA LYS A 145 -12.94 -5.79 20.80
C LYS A 145 -14.17 -5.94 19.90
N GLU A 146 -14.71 -4.83 19.39
CA GLU A 146 -15.81 -4.84 18.44
C GLU A 146 -15.38 -5.44 17.11
N TYR A 147 -14.23 -5.00 16.58
CA TYR A 147 -13.65 -5.56 15.36
C TYR A 147 -13.39 -7.06 15.47
N LEU A 148 -12.76 -7.54 16.55
CA LEU A 148 -12.46 -8.97 16.73
C LEU A 148 -13.72 -9.84 16.78
N LYS A 149 -14.86 -9.30 17.25
CA LYS A 149 -16.16 -9.99 17.17
C LYS A 149 -16.66 -10.07 15.73
N ALA A 150 -16.57 -8.98 14.98
CA ALA A 150 -16.99 -8.93 13.58
C ALA A 150 -16.07 -9.73 12.64
N LYS A 151 -14.77 -9.82 12.97
CA LYS A 151 -13.73 -10.46 12.14
C LYS A 151 -14.09 -11.89 11.77
N LYS A 152 -14.65 -12.68 12.70
CA LYS A 152 -15.09 -14.06 12.42
C LYS A 152 -16.10 -14.14 11.29
N ALA A 153 -17.06 -13.21 11.24
CA ALA A 153 -18.05 -13.18 10.17
C ALA A 153 -17.41 -12.77 8.83
N ILE A 154 -16.43 -11.86 8.85
CA ILE A 154 -15.67 -11.44 7.67
C ILE A 154 -14.84 -12.62 7.12
N GLU A 155 -14.19 -13.39 8.00
CA GLU A 155 -13.36 -14.54 7.62
C GLU A 155 -14.18 -15.71 7.01
N LEU A 156 -15.44 -15.85 7.42
CA LEU A 156 -16.37 -16.84 6.86
C LEU A 156 -17.00 -16.39 5.53
N ASP A 157 -16.94 -15.10 5.21
CA ASP A 157 -17.52 -14.54 3.99
C ASP A 157 -16.64 -14.85 2.77
N GLN A 158 -17.10 -15.80 1.95
CA GLN A 158 -16.39 -16.27 0.76
C GLN A 158 -16.29 -15.21 -0.36
N LYS A 159 -17.10 -14.14 -0.32
CA LYS A 159 -16.98 -13.05 -1.31
C LYS A 159 -15.83 -12.12 -0.99
N VAL A 160 -15.46 -11.98 0.28
CA VAL A 160 -14.32 -11.13 0.68
C VAL A 160 -13.04 -11.90 0.34
N PHE A 161 -12.20 -11.34 -0.52
CA PHE A 161 -10.93 -11.95 -0.89
C PHE A 161 -9.72 -11.15 -0.41
N LEU A 162 -9.92 -9.88 -0.02
CA LEU A 162 -8.88 -9.01 0.55
C LEU A 162 -9.46 -8.23 1.73
N LEU A 163 -8.69 -8.15 2.81
CA LEU A 163 -9.03 -7.40 4.01
C LEU A 163 -7.84 -6.55 4.43
N TYR A 164 -8.01 -5.23 4.40
CA TYR A 164 -7.14 -4.31 5.13
C TYR A 164 -7.71 -4.18 6.54
N GLU A 165 -7.01 -4.76 7.51
CA GLU A 165 -7.41 -4.71 8.92
C GLU A 165 -7.22 -3.29 9.48
N PRO A 166 -8.08 -2.82 10.39
CA PRO A 166 -7.87 -1.54 11.06
C PRO A 166 -6.61 -1.59 11.94
N VAL A 167 -5.96 -0.43 12.08
CA VAL A 167 -4.79 -0.26 12.95
C VAL A 167 -5.24 0.34 14.29
N PHE A 168 -5.06 -0.40 15.38
CA PHE A 168 -5.50 0.00 16.73
C PHE A 168 -4.35 0.57 17.59
N ASP A 169 -3.52 1.44 16.99
CA ASP A 169 -2.35 1.99 17.67
C ASP A 169 -2.71 2.98 18.80
N TYR A 170 -3.80 3.73 18.62
CA TYR A 170 -4.28 4.75 19.56
C TYR A 170 -5.79 4.68 19.68
N GLU A 171 -6.34 5.03 20.84
CA GLU A 171 -7.80 5.03 21.09
C GLU A 171 -8.45 6.36 20.69
N GLY A 172 -7.64 7.41 20.49
CA GLY A 172 -8.07 8.74 20.12
C GLY A 172 -6.98 9.78 20.35
N THR A 173 -7.38 11.04 20.18
CA THR A 173 -6.50 12.19 20.25
C THR A 173 -7.08 13.32 21.09
N PHE A 174 -6.22 14.19 21.59
CA PHE A 174 -6.61 15.50 22.11
C PHE A 174 -5.46 16.50 21.89
N GLU A 175 -5.80 17.78 21.92
CA GLU A 175 -4.87 18.89 21.72
C GLU A 175 -4.51 19.55 23.04
N VAL A 176 -3.28 20.05 23.13
CA VAL A 176 -2.80 20.89 24.22
C VAL A 176 -2.22 22.17 23.65
N SER A 177 -2.78 23.32 24.03
CA SER A 177 -2.27 24.63 23.63
C SER A 177 -1.36 25.18 24.73
N ILE A 178 -0.07 25.29 24.41
CA ILE A 178 0.99 25.75 25.29
C ILE A 178 1.41 27.15 24.84
N LYS A 179 1.36 28.11 25.77
CA LYS A 179 1.86 29.47 25.54
C LYS A 179 3.39 29.44 25.46
N LYS A 180 3.94 30.18 24.51
CA LYS A 180 5.39 30.37 24.40
C LYS A 180 5.87 31.33 25.48
N ASP A 181 6.88 30.90 26.22
CA ASP A 181 7.55 31.69 27.25
C ASP A 181 9.02 31.27 27.34
N GLU A 182 9.71 31.62 28.42
CA GLU A 182 11.12 31.23 28.62
C GLU A 182 11.34 29.71 28.72
N LYS A 183 10.30 28.96 29.14
CA LYS A 183 10.35 27.52 29.35
C LYS A 183 9.91 26.73 28.11
N PHE A 184 8.98 27.27 27.33
CA PHE A 184 8.41 26.62 26.14
C PHE A 184 8.64 27.47 24.88
N LYS A 185 9.90 27.59 24.44
CA LYS A 185 10.24 28.38 23.25
C LYS A 185 9.99 27.61 21.96
N THR A 186 10.13 26.29 22.01
CA THR A 186 10.12 25.40 20.85
C THR A 186 9.14 24.23 21.04
N PRO A 187 8.64 23.64 19.94
CA PRO A 187 7.79 22.46 20.03
C PRO A 187 8.49 21.26 20.68
N ALA A 188 9.81 21.14 20.54
CA ALA A 188 10.59 20.06 21.16
C ALA A 188 10.59 20.14 22.70
N GLU A 189 10.66 21.34 23.27
CA GLU A 189 10.57 21.55 24.72
C GLU A 189 9.17 21.24 25.24
N ALA A 190 8.13 21.65 24.50
CA ALA A 190 6.74 21.31 24.79
C ALA A 190 6.50 19.79 24.73
N GLU A 191 7.02 19.12 23.70
CA GLU A 191 6.94 17.66 23.54
C GLU A 191 7.61 16.94 24.71
N ALA A 192 8.83 17.32 25.08
CA ALA A 192 9.57 16.70 26.18
C ALA A 192 8.81 16.82 27.51
N TYR A 193 8.25 18.00 27.80
CA TYR A 193 7.42 18.21 28.98
C TYR A 193 6.18 17.32 29.00
N LEU A 194 5.43 17.28 27.89
CA LEU A 194 4.23 16.44 27.78
C LEU A 194 4.58 14.95 27.87
N ARG A 195 5.70 14.53 27.29
CA ARG A 195 6.17 13.14 27.33
C ARG A 195 6.44 12.68 28.76
N GLU A 196 7.08 13.51 29.58
CA GLU A 196 7.31 13.21 31.00
C GLU A 196 6.00 13.13 31.80
N LEU A 197 4.99 13.94 31.46
CA LEU A 197 3.66 13.86 32.08
C LEU A 197 2.89 12.59 31.70
N VAL A 198 3.02 12.16 30.45
CA VAL A 198 2.29 11.00 29.91
C VAL A 198 2.91 9.68 30.35
N LYS A 199 4.24 9.59 30.40
CA LYS A 199 5.00 8.37 30.74
C LYS A 199 4.50 7.60 31.98
N PRO A 200 4.13 8.23 33.11
CA PRO A 200 3.60 7.50 34.27
C PRO A 200 2.16 7.00 34.09
N THR A 201 1.42 7.48 33.08
CA THR A 201 -0.02 7.20 32.93
C THR A 201 -0.32 5.90 32.16
N THR A 202 0.61 5.44 31.34
CA THR A 202 0.43 4.27 30.48
C THR A 202 1.74 3.58 30.13
N LYS A 203 1.67 2.27 29.86
CA LYS A 203 2.76 1.49 29.24
C LYS A 203 2.60 1.36 27.72
N LYS A 204 1.45 1.76 27.17
CA LYS A 204 1.20 1.77 25.73
C LYS A 204 1.92 2.95 25.08
N ASN A 205 2.19 2.85 23.79
CA ASN A 205 2.79 3.92 23.01
C ASN A 205 1.87 5.15 22.98
N VAL A 206 2.48 6.33 23.03
CA VAL A 206 1.80 7.62 22.85
C VAL A 206 2.63 8.45 21.89
N ILE A 207 1.94 9.01 20.90
CA ILE A 207 2.54 9.94 19.94
C ILE A 207 2.20 11.35 20.39
N ILE A 208 3.22 12.20 20.40
CA ILE A 208 3.10 13.62 20.70
C ILE A 208 3.71 14.35 19.51
N THR A 209 2.91 15.15 18.82
CA THR A 209 3.32 15.85 17.60
C THR A 209 2.90 17.30 17.64
N TYR A 210 3.72 18.16 17.04
CA TYR A 210 3.35 19.55 16.80
C TYR A 210 2.34 19.62 15.66
N ALA A 211 1.25 20.37 15.86
CA ALA A 211 0.28 20.65 14.81
C ALA A 211 0.55 22.01 14.18
N LEU A 212 0.81 22.08 12.88
CA LEU A 212 0.78 23.35 12.16
C LEU A 212 -0.66 23.61 11.68
N ASN A 213 -1.50 24.17 12.56
CA ASN A 213 -2.90 24.48 12.30
C ASN A 213 -3.14 26.00 12.15
N GLU A 214 -4.33 26.39 11.71
CA GLU A 214 -4.71 27.80 11.57
C GLU A 214 -4.54 28.60 12.87
N LYS A 215 -4.81 27.98 14.03
CA LYS A 215 -4.63 28.63 15.34
C LYS A 215 -3.18 29.05 15.57
N ASN A 216 -2.22 28.18 15.27
CA ASN A 216 -0.78 28.47 15.44
C ASN A 216 -0.25 29.42 14.36
N LEU A 217 -0.87 29.45 13.17
CA LEU A 217 -0.54 30.41 12.13
C LEU A 217 -1.03 31.82 12.48
N MET A 218 -2.22 31.91 13.09
CA MET A 218 -2.86 33.18 13.46
C MET A 218 -2.37 33.75 14.79
N ASP A 219 -1.89 32.89 15.70
CA ASP A 219 -1.29 33.29 16.96
C ASP A 219 0.08 32.62 17.16
N PRO A 220 1.18 33.31 16.80
CA PRO A 220 2.52 32.76 16.95
C PRO A 220 2.99 32.71 18.40
N SER A 221 2.25 33.26 19.36
CA SER A 221 2.57 33.25 20.79
C SER A 221 2.22 31.92 21.47
N GLN A 222 1.60 30.98 20.76
CA GLN A 222 1.25 29.65 21.26
C GLN A 222 1.74 28.54 20.33
N MET A 223 1.72 27.33 20.86
CA MET A 223 1.98 26.07 20.13
C MET A 223 0.91 25.07 20.51
N THR A 224 0.41 24.35 19.51
CA THR A 224 -0.55 23.26 19.72
C THR A 224 0.15 21.93 19.52
N MET A 225 0.10 21.08 20.55
CA MET A 225 0.59 19.71 20.52
C MET A 225 -0.60 18.74 20.44
N ILE A 226 -0.58 17.80 19.51
CA ILE A 226 -1.54 16.69 19.44
C ILE A 226 -0.95 15.52 20.23
N ILE A 227 -1.75 14.93 21.10
CA ILE A 227 -1.42 13.70 21.83
C ILE A 227 -2.36 12.61 21.34
N ALA A 228 -1.80 11.58 20.70
CA ALA A 228 -2.52 10.37 20.28
C ALA A 228 -2.14 9.19 21.18
N GLY A 229 -3.12 8.56 21.81
CA GLY A 229 -2.85 7.46 22.74
C GLY A 229 -4.11 6.83 23.33
N PRO A 230 -3.98 6.12 24.46
CA PRO A 230 -5.13 5.59 25.20
C PRO A 230 -5.96 6.69 25.87
N GLU A 231 -7.26 6.49 26.01
CA GLU A 231 -8.17 7.44 26.68
C GLU A 231 -7.76 7.69 28.16
N ASP A 232 -7.14 6.68 28.78
CA ASP A 232 -6.59 6.76 30.13
C ASP A 232 -5.53 7.88 30.28
N VAL A 233 -4.76 8.16 29.23
CA VAL A 233 -3.81 9.28 29.23
C VAL A 233 -4.57 10.58 29.37
N TYR A 234 -5.58 10.80 28.52
CA TYR A 234 -6.41 11.99 28.56
C TYR A 234 -7.08 12.21 29.93
N LYS A 235 -7.59 11.13 30.55
CA LYS A 235 -8.25 11.17 31.86
C LYS A 235 -7.29 11.49 33.01
N LYS A 236 -6.05 10.97 32.96
CA LYS A 236 -5.09 11.05 34.08
C LYS A 236 -4.18 12.27 34.02
N ILE A 237 -3.83 12.75 32.83
CA ILE A 237 -2.90 13.89 32.75
C ILE A 237 -3.56 15.17 33.26
N LYS A 238 -2.81 15.89 34.09
CA LYS A 238 -3.17 17.23 34.57
C LYS A 238 -2.22 18.22 33.92
N ILE A 239 -2.78 19.11 33.11
CA ILE A 239 -2.02 20.15 32.43
C ILE A 239 -2.31 21.47 33.14
N VAL A 240 -1.31 21.98 33.86
CA VAL A 240 -1.46 23.19 34.67
C VAL A 240 -1.02 24.39 33.84
N GLY A 241 -1.87 25.42 33.77
CA GLY A 241 -1.55 26.68 33.08
C GLY A 241 -1.62 26.63 31.55
N HIS A 242 -2.13 25.54 30.97
CA HIS A 242 -2.30 25.36 29.53
C HIS A 242 -3.68 24.79 29.22
N GLU A 243 -4.15 25.02 28.00
CA GLU A 243 -5.47 24.58 27.58
C GLU A 243 -5.41 23.15 27.05
N LYS A 244 -6.32 22.29 27.51
CA LYS A 244 -6.49 20.90 27.04
C LYS A 244 -7.83 20.82 26.32
N SER A 245 -7.85 20.38 25.07
CA SER A 245 -9.10 20.19 24.33
C SER A 245 -9.90 19.02 24.87
N GLU A 246 -11.14 18.90 24.41
CA GLU A 246 -11.93 17.68 24.56
C GLU A 246 -11.25 16.48 23.87
N TRP A 247 -11.58 15.29 24.36
CA TRP A 247 -11.16 14.02 23.77
C TRP A 247 -11.87 13.76 22.44
N LYS A 248 -11.10 13.36 21.43
CA LYS A 248 -11.59 12.95 20.11
C LYS A 248 -11.31 11.45 19.94
N PRO A 249 -12.32 10.58 20.07
CA PRO A 249 -12.12 9.14 19.87
C PRO A 249 -11.73 8.84 18.43
N GLU A 250 -10.85 7.86 18.23
CA GLU A 250 -10.48 7.37 16.90
C GLU A 250 -11.60 6.52 16.31
N ILE A 251 -11.77 6.60 14.98
CA ILE A 251 -12.67 5.70 14.24
C ILE A 251 -11.78 4.73 13.45
N PHE A 252 -11.92 3.44 13.73
CA PHE A 252 -11.08 2.42 13.11
C PHE A 252 -11.76 1.87 11.87
N GLU A 253 -11.11 1.98 10.71
CA GLU A 253 -11.67 1.55 9.44
C GLU A 253 -11.05 0.23 8.97
N ALA A 254 -11.90 -0.72 8.58
CA ALA A 254 -11.51 -1.90 7.82
C ALA A 254 -11.99 -1.74 6.38
N THR A 255 -11.11 -2.04 5.42
CA THR A 255 -11.46 -2.06 4.00
C THR A 255 -11.60 -3.50 3.54
N LEU A 256 -12.81 -3.89 3.16
CA LEU A 256 -13.14 -5.21 2.65
C LEU A 256 -13.29 -5.12 1.13
N VAL A 257 -12.50 -5.91 0.41
CA VAL A 257 -12.69 -6.04 -1.05
C VAL A 257 -13.40 -7.35 -1.36
N ARG A 258 -14.49 -7.22 -2.11
CA ARG A 258 -15.46 -8.28 -2.37
C ARG A 258 -15.57 -8.56 -3.85
N LYS A 259 -15.59 -9.85 -4.21
CA LYS A 259 -16.08 -10.29 -5.51
C LYS A 259 -17.59 -10.02 -5.60
N LYS A 260 -18.04 -9.39 -6.68
CA LYS A 260 -19.48 -9.16 -6.92
C LYS A 260 -20.20 -10.48 -7.22
#